data_AF-A0AA90YV03-F1
#
_entry.id   AF-A0AA90YV03-F1
#
_cell.length_a   1.000
_cell.length_b   1.000
_cell.length_c   1.000
_cell.angle_alpha   90.00
_cell.angle_beta   90.00
_cell.angle_gamma   90.00
#
_symmetry.space_group_name_H-M   'P 1'
#
loop_
_entity.id
_entity.type
_entity.pdbx_description
1 polymer ?
#
loop_
_entity_poly.entity_id
_entity_poly.type
_entity_poly.pdbx_seq_one_letter_code
_entity_poly.pdbx_strand_id
1 'polypeptide(L)' 'MSKRKQTKIDKVQHLLRRPSGASLEALCKATGWQPHSVRAALSGLRKKGVTIERRTSDKPNGPSTYHLAAGTGEAS' A
#
# COMPACT_ATOMS: atom_id res chain seq x y z
N MET A 1 -21.73 0.24 -14.36
CA MET A 1 -20.58 -0.64 -14.00
C MET A 1 -19.29 0.06 -14.39
N SER A 2 -18.77 0.94 -13.52
CA SER A 2 -17.60 1.76 -13.85
C SER A 2 -16.34 0.90 -13.78
N LYS A 3 -15.84 0.52 -14.96
CA LYS A 3 -14.60 -0.23 -15.20
C LYS A 3 -13.52 0.28 -14.25
N ARG A 4 -13.13 -0.54 -13.25
CA ARG A 4 -12.04 -0.21 -12.33
C ARG A 4 -10.79 -0.06 -13.20
N LYS A 5 -10.51 1.17 -13.64
CA LYS A 5 -9.27 1.49 -14.36
C LYS A 5 -8.16 0.92 -13.50
N GLN A 6 -7.36 0.03 -14.06
CA GLN A 6 -6.25 -0.59 -13.34
C GLN A 6 -5.22 0.50 -13.08
N THR A 7 -5.48 1.27 -12.03
CA THR A 7 -4.74 2.47 -11.70
C THR A 7 -3.46 2.05 -11.01
N LYS A 8 -2.44 2.90 -11.03
CA LYS A 8 -1.19 2.66 -10.28
C LYS A 8 -1.46 2.34 -8.78
N ILE A 9 -2.59 2.82 -8.24
CA ILE A 9 -3.12 2.47 -6.90
C ILE A 9 -3.44 0.97 -6.75
N ASP A 10 -3.99 0.32 -7.78
CA ASP A 10 -4.26 -1.13 -7.80
C ASP A 10 -2.97 -1.93 -7.64
N LYS A 11 -1.93 -1.53 -8.39
CA LYS A 11 -0.57 -2.09 -8.24
C LYS A 11 -0.06 -1.93 -6.81
N VAL A 12 -0.19 -0.74 -6.21
CA VAL A 12 0.20 -0.49 -4.81
C VAL A 12 -0.56 -1.38 -3.84
N GLN A 13 -1.88 -1.51 -3.98
CA GLN A 13 -2.68 -2.39 -3.12
C GLN A 13 -2.25 -3.85 -3.25
N HIS A 14 -1.98 -4.32 -4.47
CA HIS A 14 -1.47 -5.67 -4.70
C HIS A 14 -0.09 -5.89 -4.06
N LEU A 15 0.79 -4.88 -4.06
CA LEU A 15 2.08 -4.93 -3.35
C LEU A 15 1.89 -4.98 -1.82
N LEU A 16 0.96 -4.19 -1.29
CA LEU A 16 0.67 -4.11 0.15
C LEU A 16 -0.06 -5.35 0.69
N ARG A 17 -0.87 -6.05 -0.13
CA ARG A 17 -1.54 -7.32 0.20
C ARG A 17 -0.57 -8.49 0.37
N ARG A 18 0.67 -8.36 -0.11
CA ARG A 18 1.67 -9.42 0.01
C ARG A 18 2.02 -9.63 1.50
N PRO A 19 2.30 -10.87 1.92
CA PRO A 19 2.71 -11.14 3.30
C PRO A 19 3.97 -10.38 3.69
N SER A 20 4.89 -10.16 2.73
CA SER A 20 6.09 -9.35 2.91
C SER A 20 5.83 -7.84 3.02
N GLY A 21 4.63 -7.37 2.66
CA GLY A 21 4.31 -5.95 2.53
C GLY A 21 5.15 -5.24 1.46
N ALA A 22 5.14 -3.91 1.52
CA ALA A 22 5.99 -3.08 0.66
C ALA A 22 6.47 -1.84 1.39
N SER A 23 7.77 -1.56 1.32
CA SER A 23 8.36 -0.33 1.85
C SER A 23 8.08 0.86 0.93
N LEU A 24 8.21 2.07 1.46
CA LEU A 24 7.95 3.30 0.69
C LEU A 24 8.79 3.39 -0.59
N GLU A 25 10.06 2.98 -0.52
CA GLU A 25 10.97 2.91 -1.67
C GLU A 25 10.54 1.87 -2.69
N ALA A 26 10.09 0.68 -2.25
CA ALA A 26 9.60 -0.36 -3.13
C ALA A 26 8.34 0.08 -3.88
N LEU A 27 7.42 0.75 -3.18
CA LEU A 27 6.24 1.35 -3.78
C LEU A 27 6.63 2.42 -4.80
N CYS A 28 7.57 3.30 -4.44
CA CYS A 28 8.09 4.34 -5.34
C CYS A 28 8.72 3.73 -6.59
N LYS A 29 9.56 2.70 -6.47
CA LYS A 29 10.23 2.02 -7.58
C LYS A 29 9.25 1.29 -8.50
N ALA A 30 8.24 0.64 -7.93
CA ALA A 30 7.25 -0.11 -8.70
C ALA A 30 6.23 0.79 -9.45
N THR A 31 6.02 2.01 -8.97
CA THR A 31 5.04 2.96 -9.53
C THR A 31 5.66 4.16 -10.23
N GLY A 32 6.94 4.44 -9.98
CA GLY A 32 7.67 5.64 -10.39
C GLY A 32 7.31 6.91 -9.62
N TRP A 33 6.81 6.80 -8.37
CA TRP A 33 5.98 7.87 -7.80
C TRP A 33 6.54 8.97 -6.91
N GLN A 34 7.79 9.12 -6.52
CA GLN A 34 8.13 10.02 -5.39
C GLN A 34 7.43 9.70 -4.04
N PRO A 35 8.10 10.00 -2.90
CA PRO A 35 7.61 9.65 -1.57
C PRO A 35 6.27 10.26 -1.18
N HIS A 36 6.04 11.52 -1.54
CA HIS A 36 4.86 12.27 -1.13
C HIS A 36 3.60 11.80 -1.87
N SER A 37 3.70 11.43 -3.15
CA SER A 37 2.56 10.88 -3.91
C SER A 37 2.17 9.50 -3.42
N VAL A 38 3.14 8.66 -3.03
CA VAL A 38 2.84 7.37 -2.37
C VAL A 38 2.09 7.62 -1.06
N ARG A 39 2.52 8.57 -0.23
CA ARG A 39 1.80 8.94 1.01
C ARG A 39 0.37 9.44 0.73
N ALA A 40 0.19 10.26 -0.30
CA ALA A 40 -1.14 10.72 -0.73
C ALA A 40 -2.02 9.55 -1.18
N ALA A 41 -1.47 8.60 -1.94
CA ALA A 41 -2.15 7.37 -2.34
C ALA A 41 -2.56 6.50 -1.14
N LEU A 42 -1.65 6.29 -0.19
CA LEU A 42 -1.93 5.55 1.05
C LEU A 42 -3.04 6.23 1.87
N SER A 43 -3.01 7.57 1.98
CA SER A 43 -4.07 8.34 2.64
C SER A 43 -5.41 8.19 1.91
N GLY A 44 -5.41 8.25 0.58
CA GLY A 44 -6.60 8.00 -0.24
C GLY A 44 -7.18 6.60 -0.08
N LEU A 45 -6.33 5.59 0.10
CA LEU A 45 -6.75 4.21 0.39
C LEU A 45 -7.40 4.11 1.77
N ARG A 46 -6.81 4.72 2.80
CA ARG A 46 -7.39 4.77 4.15
C ARG A 46 -8.77 5.41 4.15
N LYS A 47 -8.96 6.50 3.40
CA LYS A 47 -10.27 7.14 3.21
C LYS A 47 -11.30 6.25 2.51
N LYS A 48 -10.86 5.30 1.69
CA LYS A 48 -11.73 4.30 1.03
C LYS A 48 -12.10 3.11 1.91
N GLY A 49 -11.66 3.09 3.17
CA GLY A 49 -11.88 1.98 4.10
C GLY A 49 -10.79 0.91 4.06
N VAL A 50 -9.65 1.17 3.42
CA VAL A 50 -8.52 0.23 3.40
C VAL A 50 -7.66 0.44 4.65
N THR A 51 -7.54 -0.58 5.49
CA THR A 51 -6.65 -0.54 6.65
C THR A 51 -5.21 -0.80 6.21
N ILE A 52 -4.34 0.19 6.42
CA ILE A 52 -2.91 0.10 6.10
C ILE A 52 -2.13 0.15 7.42
N GLU A 53 -1.48 -0.96 7.72
CA GLU A 53 -0.57 -1.14 8.85
C GLU A 53 0.83 -0.70 8.43
N ARG A 54 1.49 0.08 9.28
CA ARG A 54 2.91 0.41 9.11
C ARG A 54 3.71 -0.42 10.12
N ARG A 55 4.46 -1.39 9.64
CA ARG A 55 5.40 -2.16 10.44
C ARG A 55 6.81 -1.58 10.29
N THR A 56 7.36 -1.07 11.37
CA THR A 56 8.80 -0.78 11.45
C THR A 56 9.56 -2.10 11.55
N SER A 57 10.67 -2.23 10.83
CA SER A 57 11.56 -3.36 11.02
C SER A 57 12.13 -3.34 12.45
N ASP A 58 12.33 -4.53 13.03
CA ASP A 58 13.02 -4.76 14.30
C ASP A 58 14.48 -4.26 14.32
N LYS A 59 15.03 -3.94 13.14
CA LYS A 59 16.38 -3.41 13.04
C LYS A 59 16.41 -1.93 13.42
N PRO A 60 17.41 -1.48 14.22
CA PRO A 60 17.67 -0.06 14.37
C PRO A 60 17.96 0.52 12.97
N ASN A 61 17.13 1.46 12.53
CA ASN A 61 17.18 2.08 11.20
C ASN A 61 16.65 1.25 10.00
N GLY A 62 15.89 0.19 10.24
CA GLY A 62 15.25 -0.56 9.15
C GLY A 62 14.14 0.23 8.45
N PRO A 63 13.94 0.03 7.13
CA PRO A 63 12.90 0.73 6.39
C PRO A 63 11.52 0.34 6.92
N SER A 64 10.61 1.30 7.01
CA SER A 64 9.21 1.01 7.35
C SER A 64 8.52 0.30 6.19
N THR A 65 7.87 -0.82 6.50
CA THR A 65 7.11 -1.62 5.56
C THR A 65 5.62 -1.39 5.79
N TYR A 66 4.89 -1.19 4.71
CA TYR A 66 3.44 -1.03 4.75
C TYR A 66 2.78 -2.35 4.37
N HIS A 67 1.78 -2.74 5.15
CA HIS A 67 0.97 -3.93 4.93
C HIS A 67 -0.49 -3.51 4.84
N LEU A 68 -1.22 -4.13 3.92
CA LEU A 68 -2.67 -4.02 3.92
C LEU A 68 -3.16 -4.98 5.01
N ALA A 69 -3.64 -4.44 6.13
CA ALA A 69 -4.42 -5.24 7.05
C ALA A 69 -5.67 -5.62 6.27
N ALA A 70 -5.81 -6.91 5.97
CA ALA A 70 -7.02 -7.47 5.41
C ALA A 70 -8.13 -7.31 6.46
N GLY A 71 -8.66 -6.08 6.60
CA GLY A 71 -9.95 -5.85 7.20
C GLY A 71 -10.95 -6.50 6.26
N THR A 72 -11.49 -7.63 6.70
CA THR A 72 -12.65 -8.36 6.19
C THR A 72 -13.46 -7.55 5.19
N GLY A 73 -13.27 -7.87 3.91
CA GLY A 73 -13.94 -7.20 2.80
C GLY A 73 -13.71 -7.89 1.47
N GLU A 74 -13.46 -9.20 1.48
CA GLU A 74 -13.72 -10.08 0.33
C GLU A 74 -14.68 -11.14 0.87
N ALA A 75 -15.96 -10.76 0.88
CA ALA A 75 -17.01 -11.74 0.68
C ALA A 75 -16.78 -12.33 -0.72
N SER A 76 -16.52 -13.64 -0.78
CA SER A 76 -16.80 -14.48 -1.93
C SER A 76 -17.25 -15.82 -1.40
#